data_AF-A0A519EXK3-F1
#
_entry.id   AF-A0A519EXK3-F1
#
_cell.length_a   1.000
_cell.length_b   1.000
_cell.length_c   1.000
_cell.angle_alpha   90.00
_cell.angle_beta   90.00
_cell.angle_gamma   90.00
#
_symmetry.space_group_name_H-M   'P 1'
#
loop_
_entity.id
_entity.type
_entity.pdbx_description
1 polymer ?
#
loop_
_entity_poly.entity_id
_entity_poly.type
_entity_poly.pdbx_seq_one_letter_code
_entity_poly.pdbx_strand_id
1 'polypeptide(L)' 'PDGYHVMLMGLNGQIKEGDQVPLTLTVKNAKGETEVLNVSAPARAAMDMSHDHGMTH' A
#
# COMPACT_ATOMS: atom_id res chain seq x y z
N PRO A 1 -6.15 -12.12 -5.59
CA PRO A 1 -5.99 -10.68 -5.32
C PRO A 1 -6.98 -10.22 -4.23
N ASP A 2 -7.08 -11.00 -3.16
CA ASP A 2 -8.24 -11.01 -2.25
C ASP A 2 -7.78 -10.72 -0.82
N GLY A 3 -7.00 -9.64 -0.66
CA GLY A 3 -6.40 -9.27 0.62
C GLY A 3 -6.62 -7.79 0.95
N TYR A 4 -6.14 -7.38 2.13
CA TYR A 4 -6.11 -5.97 2.49
C TYR A 4 -5.07 -5.24 1.65
N HIS A 5 -5.51 -4.22 0.92
CA HIS A 5 -4.65 -3.37 0.10
C HIS A 5 -4.62 -1.95 0.67
N VAL A 6 -3.42 -1.38 0.77
CA VAL A 6 -3.21 0.03 1.13
C VAL A 6 -2.92 0.80 -0.15
N MET A 7 -3.72 1.82 -0.44
CA MET A 7 -3.47 2.73 -1.56
C MET A 7 -2.72 3.97 -1.07
N LEU A 8 -1.60 4.28 -1.73
CA LEU A 8 -0.83 5.49 -1.48
C LEU A 8 -1.32 6.60 -2.41
N MET A 9 -1.69 7.76 -1.84
CA MET A 9 -2.14 8.94 -2.60
C MET A 9 -1.18 10.12 -2.39
N GLY A 10 -1.09 11.01 -3.38
CA GLY A 10 -0.28 12.23 -3.27
C GLY A 10 1.23 12.00 -3.37
N LEU A 11 1.65 11.00 -4.14
CA LEU A 11 3.07 10.70 -4.36
C LEU A 11 3.77 11.89 -5.03
N ASN A 12 4.92 12.30 -4.50
CA ASN A 12 5.74 13.39 -5.07
C ASN A 12 6.39 13.03 -6.42
N GLY A 13 6.34 11.77 -6.81
CA GLY A 13 6.88 11.26 -8.06
C GLY A 13 6.39 9.84 -8.32
N GLN A 14 6.63 9.35 -9.54
CA GLN A 14 6.34 7.96 -9.89
C GLN A 14 7.31 7.02 -9.16
N ILE A 15 6.76 6.03 -8.46
CA ILE A 15 7.55 4.95 -7.85
C ILE A 15 7.94 3.96 -8.94
N LYS A 16 9.23 3.61 -9.02
CA LYS A 16 9.77 2.71 -10.03
C LYS A 16 9.99 1.31 -9.48
N GLU A 17 10.06 0.34 -10.38
CA GLU A 17 10.43 -1.03 -10.01
C GLU A 17 11.82 -1.05 -9.36
N GLY A 18 11.93 -1.72 -8.22
CA GLY A 18 13.18 -1.80 -7.46
C GLY A 18 13.37 -0.68 -6.43
N ASP A 19 12.53 0.36 -6.44
CA ASP A 19 12.57 1.39 -5.41
C ASP A 19 12.15 0.81 -4.06
N GLN A 20 12.73 1.33 -2.99
CA GLN A 20 12.32 1.00 -1.63
C GLN A 20 11.49 2.16 -1.08
N VAL A 21 10.22 1.87 -0.75
CA VAL A 21 9.28 2.87 -0.23
C VAL A 21 9.22 2.71 1.29
N PRO A 22 9.89 3.59 2.07
CA PRO A 22 9.77 3.57 3.52
C PRO A 22 8.38 4.09 3.93
N LEU A 23 7.68 3.29 4.71
CA LEU A 23 6.35 3.58 5.25
C LEU A 23 6.41 3.52 6.77
N THR A 24 5.76 4.48 7.42
CA THR A 24 5.57 4.46 8.87
C THR A 24 4.11 4.15 9.15
N LEU A 25 3.84 2.96 9.69
CA LEU A 25 2.50 2.58 10.13
C LEU A 25 2.33 2.93 11.60
N THR A 26 1.28 3.68 11.89
CA THR A 26 0.86 3.97 13.27
C THR A 26 -0.34 3.11 13.60
N VAL A 27 -0.16 2.14 14.50
CA VAL A 27 -1.19 1.16 14.88
C VAL A 27 -1.62 1.43 16.31
N LYS A 28 -2.94 1.38 16.57
CA LYS A 28 -3.47 1.46 17.93
C LYS A 28 -3.83 0.05 18.41
N ASN A 29 -3.19 -0.42 19.46
CA ASN A 29 -3.44 -1.76 19.99
C ASN A 29 -4.74 -1.80 20.82
N ALA A 30 -5.16 -2.99 21.25
CA ALA A 30 -6.40 -3.18 22.03
C ALA A 30 -6.41 -2.45 23.39
N LYS A 31 -5.24 -2.08 23.93
CA LYS A 31 -5.10 -1.29 25.17
C LYS A 31 -5.19 0.22 24.91
N GLY A 32 -5.28 0.61 23.63
CA GLY A 32 -5.32 2.00 23.20
C GLY A 32 -3.95 2.66 23.07
N GLU A 33 -2.87 1.90 23.17
CA GLU A 33 -1.50 2.40 23.00
C GLU A 33 -1.16 2.51 21.53
N THR A 34 -0.39 3.53 21.18
CA THR A 34 0.06 3.78 19.81
C THR A 34 1.42 3.15 19.60
N GLU A 35 1.52 2.27 18.62
CA GLU A 35 2.75 1.65 18.15
C GLU A 35 3.14 2.22 16.79
N VAL A 36 4.42 2.52 16.62
CA VAL A 36 4.97 3.05 15.36
C VAL A 36 5.85 1.97 14.75
N LEU A 37 5.47 1.51 13.57
CA LEU A 37 6.16 0.48 12.82
C LEU A 37 6.76 1.07 11.55
N ASN A 38 8.08 0.98 11.43
CA ASN A 38 8.78 1.40 10.22
C ASN A 38 8.90 0.18 9.29
N VAL A 39 8.29 0.26 8.12
CA VAL A 39 8.25 -0.81 7.13
C VAL A 39 8.87 -0.33 5.84
N SER A 40 9.73 -1.14 5.25
CA SER A 40 10.38 -0.85 3.97
C SER A 40 9.74 -1.72 2.90
N ALA A 41 8.85 -1.15 2.08
CA ALA A 41 8.13 -1.90 1.06
C ALA A 41 8.90 -1.83 -0.27
N PRO A 42 9.33 -2.97 -0.86
CA PRO A 42 9.93 -2.95 -2.18
C PRO A 42 8.84 -2.69 -3.24
N ALA A 43 9.05 -1.65 -4.04
CA ALA A 43 8.22 -1.34 -5.18
C ALA A 43 8.45 -2.36 -6.28
N ARG A 44 7.34 -2.93 -6.74
CA ARG A 44 7.32 -3.83 -7.89
C ARG A 44 6.44 -3.21 -8.95
N ALA A 45 6.75 -3.46 -10.21
CA ALA A 45 5.84 -3.13 -11.30
C ALA A 45 4.45 -3.68 -10.94
N ALA A 46 3.43 -2.84 -11.10
CA ALA A 46 2.06 -3.29 -10.92
C ALA A 46 1.88 -4.50 -11.84
N MET A 47 1.69 -5.69 -11.25
CA MET A 47 1.10 -6.83 -11.95
C MET A 47 -0.16 -6.27 -12.62
N ASP A 48 -0.43 -6.63 -13.87
CA ASP A 48 -1.62 -6.20 -14.60
C ASP A 48 -2.88 -6.57 -13.79
N MET A 49 -3.28 -5.66 -12.91
CA MET A 49 -4.52 -5.72 -12.19
C MET A 49 -5.54 -5.23 -13.19
N SER A 50 -5.90 -6.12 -14.13
CA SER A 50 -7.12 -6.02 -14.91
C SER A 50 -8.26 -5.76 -13.91
N HIS A 51 -8.54 -4.48 -13.69
CA HIS A 51 -9.65 -4.03 -12.87
C HIS A 51 -10.91 -4.36 -13.66
N ASP A 52 -11.50 -5.51 -13.39
CA ASP A 52 -12.90 -5.77 -13.71
C ASP A 52 -13.74 -4.86 -12.81
N HIS A 53 -13.80 -3.58 -13.17
CA HIS A 53 -14.84 -2.70 -12.69
C HIS A 53 -16.09 -3.07 -13.47
N GLY A 54 -16.96 -3.85 -12.80
CA GLY A 54 -18.20 -4.36 -13.36
C GLY A 54 -18.95 -3.33 -14.21
N MET A 55 -19.06 -3.63 -15.50
CA MET A 55 -20.14 -3.11 -16.33
C MET A 55 -21.30 -4.09 -16.19
N THR A 56 -22.21 -3.73 -15.28
CA THR A 56 -23.56 -4.26 -15.27
C THR A 56 -24.24 -3.89 -16.59
N HIS A 57 -24.80 -4.88 -17.28
CA HIS A 57 -25.85 -4.70 -18.27
C HIS A 57 -26.80 -5.89 -18.21
#